data_AF-A0A5S9QVF3-F1
#
_entry.id   AF-A0A5S9QVF3-F1
#
_cell.length_a   1.000
_cell.length_b   1.000
_cell.length_c   1.000
_cell.angle_alpha   90.00
_cell.angle_beta   90.00
_cell.angle_gamma   90.00
#
_symmetry.space_group_name_H-M   'P 1'
#
loop_
_entity.id
_entity.type
_entity.pdbx_description
1 polymer ?
#
loop_
_entity_poly.entity_id
_entity_poly.type
_entity_poly.pdbx_seq_one_letter_code
_entity_poly.pdbx_strand_id
1 'polypeptide(L)'
;MIRIKRGLDLPIEGAPGTSIADAPAPRQVGIIGFDYVGMKPTMAVAVGDKVAKGQVLFEDKKTPGVVFTAPAAGTVSAINRGAKRVFQSLVIDVEGNDEVAFDTYDVGKLSSLERTQVVDNLVKSGLWTALRTRPFSRVPAIDSEPAALFINAMDTNPLAADPSAIINADADAFASGVNALSRLAGQVYLCHAPDTQMPQISASNVQAETFSGPHPAGLSGTHIHFLKAASETRTVWSINYQDVIAVGKLFTTGKLVQDRVISLAGPAVNNPTLVRTQVGANLGEMINGKLKAGENRVISGSVLGGRAAVAPADFLGRYDLQVTVLAEGYDRPFMGWLSPGADRFSVMGIYLSKLMPGKKFAFNTNTNGSPRAMVPVGNYEKIMPLDILPTQLLRSLIVGDMDTAIKLGALELDEEDLALCTYVCPGKYEYGPILRDNLTTIEKEG
;
A
#
# COMPACT_ATOMS: atom_id res chain seq x y z
N MET A 1 19.79 10.17 10.09
CA MET A 1 19.54 10.02 8.65
C MET A 1 20.12 8.71 8.16
N ILE A 2 19.26 7.77 7.76
CA ILE A 2 19.62 6.47 7.21
C ILE A 2 19.63 6.59 5.68
N ARG A 3 20.74 6.20 5.05
CA ARG A 3 20.90 6.29 3.58
C ARG A 3 20.92 4.91 2.95
N ILE A 4 19.89 4.64 2.17
CA ILE A 4 19.73 3.45 1.35
C ILE A 4 20.58 3.61 0.08
N LYS A 5 21.46 2.63 -0.16
CA LYS A 5 22.41 2.65 -1.29
C LYS A 5 22.07 1.67 -2.39
N ARG A 6 21.34 0.59 -2.04
CA ARG A 6 20.92 -0.48 -2.94
C ARG A 6 19.44 -0.30 -3.23
N GLY A 7 19.06 -0.49 -4.48
CA GLY A 7 17.72 -0.19 -4.94
C GLY A 7 17.71 0.25 -6.41
N LEU A 8 16.53 0.61 -6.90
CA LEU A 8 16.35 1.05 -8.27
C LEU A 8 15.16 2.02 -8.39
N ASP A 9 15.43 3.21 -8.89
CA ASP A 9 14.37 4.12 -9.34
C ASP A 9 14.05 3.79 -10.81
N LEU A 10 12.82 3.33 -11.04
CA LEU A 10 12.37 2.97 -12.38
C LEU A 10 12.28 4.23 -13.25
N PRO A 11 12.96 4.31 -14.41
CA PRO A 11 12.89 5.47 -15.30
C PRO A 11 11.61 5.44 -16.14
N ILE A 12 10.45 5.49 -15.50
CA ILE A 12 9.14 5.40 -16.13
C ILE A 12 8.60 6.78 -16.53
N GLU A 13 7.94 6.85 -17.70
CA GLU A 13 7.21 8.03 -18.16
C GLU A 13 5.89 8.24 -17.41
N GLY A 14 5.32 9.44 -17.54
CA GLY A 14 3.99 9.74 -17.01
C GLY A 14 3.97 10.05 -15.51
N ALA A 15 5.05 10.65 -14.98
CA ALA A 15 5.08 11.18 -13.61
C ALA A 15 3.99 12.24 -13.42
N PRO A 16 3.29 12.26 -12.28
CA PRO A 16 2.25 13.24 -12.02
C PRO A 16 2.82 14.66 -11.90
N GLY A 17 2.04 15.66 -12.31
CA GLY A 17 2.28 17.04 -11.91
C GLY A 17 2.06 17.26 -10.41
N THR A 18 2.39 18.46 -9.91
CA THR A 18 2.24 18.81 -8.48
C THR A 18 0.85 19.38 -8.13
N SER A 19 0.05 19.74 -9.12
CA SER A 19 -1.32 20.23 -8.89
C SER A 19 -2.23 19.10 -8.42
N ILE A 20 -3.08 19.41 -7.43
CA ILE A 20 -4.15 18.52 -6.98
C ILE A 20 -5.44 18.94 -7.70
N ALA A 21 -6.01 18.04 -8.49
CA ALA A 21 -7.31 18.21 -9.14
C ALA A 21 -8.37 17.36 -8.43
N ASP A 22 -9.65 17.74 -8.52
CA ASP A 22 -10.73 16.90 -8.00
C ASP A 22 -11.08 15.79 -9.01
N ALA A 23 -11.17 14.55 -8.53
CA ALA A 23 -11.77 13.48 -9.30
C ALA A 23 -13.31 13.66 -9.34
N PRO A 24 -13.99 13.09 -10.35
CA PRO A 24 -15.44 12.96 -10.29
C PRO A 24 -15.86 12.28 -9.00
N ALA A 25 -16.94 12.76 -8.37
CA ALA A 25 -17.52 12.07 -7.23
C ALA A 25 -17.91 10.64 -7.65
N PRO A 26 -17.41 9.60 -6.98
CA PRO A 26 -17.68 8.23 -7.39
C PRO A 26 -19.14 7.89 -7.10
N ARG A 27 -19.80 7.25 -8.06
CA ARG A 27 -21.16 6.72 -7.88
C ARG A 27 -21.14 5.37 -7.18
N GLN A 28 -20.01 4.68 -7.24
CA GLN A 28 -19.80 3.43 -6.51
C GLN A 28 -18.50 3.46 -5.70
N VAL A 29 -18.58 2.92 -4.51
CA VAL A 29 -17.42 2.61 -3.68
C VAL A 29 -17.39 1.14 -3.31
N GLY A 30 -16.18 0.59 -3.13
CA GLY A 30 -15.97 -0.82 -2.85
C GLY A 30 -14.98 -1.05 -1.73
N ILE A 31 -15.27 -2.03 -0.88
CA ILE A 31 -14.30 -2.63 0.05
C ILE A 31 -13.84 -3.95 -0.55
N ILE A 32 -12.53 -4.15 -0.63
CA ILE A 32 -11.93 -5.29 -1.33
C ILE A 32 -11.42 -6.30 -0.30
N GLY A 33 -11.84 -7.56 -0.43
CA GLY A 33 -11.46 -8.62 0.50
C GLY A 33 -9.95 -8.94 0.44
N PHE A 34 -9.36 -8.83 -0.75
CA PHE A 34 -7.94 -9.14 -1.00
C PHE A 34 -6.97 -8.20 -0.28
N ASP A 35 -7.42 -7.00 0.11
CA ASP A 35 -6.57 -6.05 0.81
C ASP A 35 -6.26 -6.55 2.23
N TYR A 36 -7.10 -7.41 2.81
CA TYR A 36 -6.99 -7.84 4.20
C TYR A 36 -6.54 -9.30 4.30
N VAL A 37 -5.25 -9.49 4.60
CA VAL A 37 -4.62 -10.81 4.67
C VAL A 37 -5.37 -11.73 5.63
N GLY A 38 -5.87 -12.84 5.09
CA GLY A 38 -6.53 -13.91 5.83
C GLY A 38 -7.85 -13.55 6.51
N MET A 39 -8.41 -12.37 6.21
CA MET A 39 -9.71 -11.92 6.70
C MET A 39 -10.83 -12.83 6.22
N LYS A 40 -11.79 -13.11 7.10
CA LYS A 40 -13.00 -13.88 6.77
C LYS A 40 -14.24 -13.12 7.24
N PRO A 41 -15.07 -12.58 6.33
CA PRO A 41 -16.13 -11.67 6.72
C PRO A 41 -17.33 -12.41 7.29
N THR A 42 -17.82 -11.96 8.44
CA THR A 42 -19.20 -12.19 8.90
C THR A 42 -20.01 -10.94 8.58
N MET A 43 -20.95 -11.05 7.64
CA MET A 43 -21.70 -9.89 7.13
C MET A 43 -22.73 -9.39 8.14
N ALA A 44 -22.75 -8.08 8.37
CA ALA A 44 -23.78 -7.36 9.12
C ALA A 44 -24.85 -6.74 8.20
N VAL A 45 -24.64 -6.77 6.89
CA VAL A 45 -25.52 -6.22 5.86
C VAL A 45 -25.77 -7.22 4.73
N ALA A 46 -26.83 -6.99 3.96
CA ALA A 46 -27.19 -7.72 2.76
C ALA A 46 -27.30 -6.76 1.55
N VAL A 47 -27.33 -7.33 0.34
CA VAL A 47 -27.61 -6.57 -0.88
C VAL A 47 -29.00 -5.95 -0.78
N GLY A 48 -29.11 -4.65 -1.04
CA GLY A 48 -30.32 -3.85 -0.91
C GLY A 48 -30.41 -3.02 0.37
N ASP A 49 -29.55 -3.28 1.36
CA ASP A 49 -29.55 -2.51 2.61
C ASP A 49 -29.03 -1.08 2.39
N LYS A 50 -29.69 -0.11 3.01
CA LYS A 50 -29.16 1.26 3.13
C LYS A 50 -28.15 1.33 4.27
N VAL A 51 -27.04 2.01 4.03
CA VAL A 51 -25.94 2.15 4.98
C VAL A 51 -25.50 3.61 5.10
N ALA A 52 -25.21 4.05 6.31
CA ALA A 52 -24.57 5.33 6.58
C ALA A 52 -23.05 5.21 6.47
N LYS A 53 -22.34 6.29 6.11
CA LYS A 53 -20.87 6.33 6.15
C LYS A 53 -20.40 6.02 7.59
N GLY A 54 -19.47 5.08 7.73
CA GLY A 54 -18.99 4.62 9.03
C GLY A 54 -19.84 3.53 9.69
N GLN A 55 -20.96 3.12 9.09
CA GLN A 55 -21.74 1.97 9.56
C GLN A 55 -20.97 0.67 9.34
N VAL A 56 -21.03 -0.24 10.32
CA VAL A 56 -20.43 -1.58 10.21
C VAL A 56 -21.10 -2.37 9.08
N LEU A 57 -20.28 -2.91 8.18
CA LEU A 57 -20.69 -3.78 7.08
C LEU A 57 -20.43 -5.25 7.39
N PHE A 58 -19.28 -5.54 7.98
CA PHE A 58 -18.89 -6.89 8.39
C PHE A 58 -17.78 -6.84 9.44
N GLU A 59 -17.58 -7.97 10.11
CA GLU A 59 -16.47 -8.20 11.05
C GLU A 59 -15.52 -9.29 10.52
N ASP A 60 -14.28 -9.32 11.00
CA ASP A 60 -13.36 -10.43 10.72
C ASP A 60 -13.55 -11.58 11.71
N LYS A 61 -14.03 -12.73 11.22
CA LYS A 61 -14.13 -13.96 12.01
C LYS A 61 -12.77 -14.46 12.53
N LYS A 62 -11.67 -14.10 11.86
CA LYS A 62 -10.30 -14.51 12.24
C LYS A 62 -9.65 -13.59 13.26
N THR A 63 -10.11 -12.36 13.37
CA THR A 63 -9.62 -11.37 14.34
C THR A 63 -10.82 -10.70 15.01
N PRO A 64 -11.44 -11.37 16.00
CA PRO A 64 -12.70 -10.90 16.60
C PRO A 64 -12.64 -9.46 17.11
N GLY A 65 -13.72 -8.73 16.88
CA GLY A 65 -13.85 -7.31 17.25
C GLY A 65 -13.34 -6.32 16.21
N VAL A 66 -12.52 -6.76 15.23
CA VAL A 66 -12.19 -5.91 14.08
C VAL A 66 -13.40 -5.81 13.14
N VAL A 67 -13.83 -4.59 12.88
CA VAL A 67 -14.96 -4.28 11.98
C VAL A 67 -14.52 -3.47 10.76
N PHE A 68 -15.29 -3.62 9.69
CA PHE A 68 -15.11 -2.93 8.43
C PHE A 68 -16.37 -2.10 8.17
N THR A 69 -16.17 -0.82 7.93
CA THR A 69 -17.26 0.17 7.88
C THR A 69 -17.44 0.75 6.48
N ALA A 70 -18.64 1.25 6.21
CA ALA A 70 -18.98 1.82 4.91
C ALA A 70 -18.16 3.09 4.61
N PRO A 71 -17.43 3.16 3.48
CA PRO A 71 -16.69 4.36 3.09
C PRO A 71 -17.60 5.50 2.63
N ALA A 72 -18.86 5.23 2.27
CA ALA A 72 -19.85 6.24 1.91
C ALA A 72 -21.25 5.83 2.35
N ALA A 73 -22.15 6.81 2.44
CA ALA A 73 -23.57 6.56 2.56
C ALA A 73 -24.13 6.04 1.23
N GLY A 74 -25.10 5.13 1.30
CA GLY A 74 -25.73 4.61 0.09
C GLY A 74 -26.45 3.30 0.27
N THR A 75 -26.55 2.53 -0.81
CA THR A 75 -27.19 1.21 -0.83
C THR A 75 -26.17 0.14 -1.19
N VAL A 76 -26.12 -0.96 -0.44
CA VAL A 76 -25.27 -2.12 -0.75
C VAL A 76 -25.76 -2.75 -2.04
N SER A 77 -25.05 -2.54 -3.15
CA SER A 77 -25.47 -2.99 -4.48
C SER A 77 -24.96 -4.39 -4.82
N ALA A 78 -23.80 -4.78 -4.27
CA ALA A 78 -23.27 -6.12 -4.48
C ALA A 78 -22.41 -6.63 -3.31
N ILE A 79 -22.47 -7.94 -3.07
CA ILE A 79 -21.52 -8.68 -2.24
C ILE A 79 -20.93 -9.79 -3.10
N ASN A 80 -19.78 -9.52 -3.70
CA ASN A 80 -19.17 -10.40 -4.69
C ASN A 80 -18.34 -11.50 -4.03
N ARG A 81 -18.54 -12.73 -4.51
CA ARG A 81 -17.83 -13.91 -4.04
C ARG A 81 -17.29 -14.71 -5.22
N GLY A 82 -16.02 -15.09 -5.14
CA GLY A 82 -15.33 -15.89 -6.13
C GLY A 82 -15.42 -17.39 -5.83
N ALA A 83 -14.48 -18.13 -6.42
CA ALA A 83 -14.33 -19.57 -6.20
C ALA A 83 -14.26 -19.90 -4.69
N LYS A 84 -14.89 -21.01 -4.28
CA LYS A 84 -15.00 -21.42 -2.86
C LYS A 84 -15.61 -20.34 -1.94
N ARG A 85 -16.45 -19.45 -2.47
CA ARG A 85 -17.12 -18.35 -1.77
C ARG A 85 -16.16 -17.32 -1.14
N VAL A 86 -14.92 -17.24 -1.64
CA VAL A 86 -13.95 -16.21 -1.23
C VAL A 86 -14.56 -14.84 -1.46
N PHE A 87 -14.59 -14.00 -0.43
CA PHE A 87 -15.11 -12.65 -0.53
C PHE A 87 -14.16 -11.80 -1.38
N GLN A 88 -14.69 -11.20 -2.44
CA GLN A 88 -13.91 -10.39 -3.38
C GLN A 88 -14.11 -8.90 -3.09
N SER A 89 -15.38 -8.47 -3.04
CA SER A 89 -15.73 -7.08 -2.75
C SER A 89 -17.14 -6.92 -2.20
N LEU A 90 -17.37 -5.84 -1.46
CA LEU A 90 -18.69 -5.30 -1.15
C LEU A 90 -18.78 -3.92 -1.80
N VAL A 91 -19.81 -3.71 -2.61
CA VAL A 91 -20.04 -2.49 -3.39
C VAL A 91 -21.22 -1.73 -2.83
N ILE A 92 -21.07 -0.41 -2.70
CA ILE A 92 -22.11 0.52 -2.28
C ILE A 92 -22.33 1.51 -3.42
N ASP A 93 -23.58 1.63 -3.87
CA ASP A 93 -24.03 2.72 -4.73
C ASP A 93 -24.24 3.95 -3.85
N VAL A 94 -23.44 4.99 -4.10
CA VAL A 94 -23.38 6.18 -3.25
C VAL A 94 -24.67 7.00 -3.38
N GLU A 95 -25.35 7.21 -2.25
CA GLU A 95 -26.59 7.99 -2.16
C GLU A 95 -26.66 8.66 -0.78
N GLY A 96 -27.08 9.93 -0.76
CA GLY A 96 -27.22 10.67 0.49
C GLY A 96 -25.89 11.02 1.15
N ASN A 97 -25.97 11.42 2.41
CA ASN A 97 -24.84 11.90 3.21
C ASN A 97 -24.92 11.49 4.68
N ASP A 98 -25.73 10.47 5.01
CA ASP A 98 -25.86 9.95 6.36
C ASP A 98 -24.49 9.45 6.86
N GLU A 99 -24.12 9.84 8.07
CA GLU A 99 -22.85 9.46 8.67
C GLU A 99 -23.02 9.09 10.15
N VAL A 100 -22.29 8.06 10.57
CA VAL A 100 -22.15 7.72 11.99
C VAL A 100 -21.20 8.73 12.64
N ALA A 101 -21.63 9.29 13.77
CA ALA A 101 -20.78 10.14 14.60
C ALA A 101 -19.99 9.30 15.61
N PHE A 102 -18.78 9.75 15.90
CA PHE A 102 -17.82 9.10 16.79
C PHE A 102 -17.36 10.05 17.89
N ASP A 103 -16.63 9.51 18.87
CA ASP A 103 -16.14 10.28 19.99
C ASP A 103 -15.11 11.34 19.54
N THR A 104 -15.25 12.54 20.10
CA THR A 104 -14.37 13.69 19.86
C THR A 104 -13.51 13.98 21.08
N TYR A 105 -12.28 14.43 20.85
CA TYR A 105 -11.32 14.75 21.89
C TYR A 105 -10.67 16.10 21.63
N ASP A 106 -10.33 16.78 22.72
CA ASP A 106 -9.54 18.02 22.66
C ASP A 106 -8.13 17.73 22.14
N VAL A 107 -7.64 18.57 21.21
CA VAL A 107 -6.34 18.42 20.56
C VAL A 107 -5.20 18.33 21.57
N GLY A 108 -5.26 19.11 22.65
CA GLY A 108 -4.24 19.15 23.69
C GLY A 108 -4.19 17.89 24.57
N LYS A 109 -5.21 17.02 24.48
CA LYS A 109 -5.32 15.80 25.30
C LYS A 109 -5.02 14.51 24.54
N LEU A 110 -4.83 14.55 23.23
CA LEU A 110 -4.68 13.36 22.38
C LEU A 110 -3.53 12.45 22.82
N SER A 111 -2.36 13.01 23.18
CA SER A 111 -1.19 12.26 23.66
C SER A 111 -1.33 11.74 25.10
N SER A 112 -2.44 12.03 25.76
CA SER A 112 -2.76 11.59 27.14
C SER A 112 -4.00 10.69 27.22
N LEU A 113 -4.64 10.37 26.09
CA LEU A 113 -5.80 9.47 26.08
C LEU A 113 -5.46 8.10 26.64
N GLU A 114 -6.45 7.45 27.24
CA GLU A 114 -6.33 6.05 27.58
C GLU A 114 -6.26 5.22 26.30
N ARG A 115 -5.40 4.18 26.29
CA ARG A 115 -5.21 3.34 25.11
C ARG A 115 -6.54 2.76 24.63
N THR A 116 -7.41 2.36 25.54
CA THR A 116 -8.75 1.81 25.25
C THR A 116 -9.63 2.80 24.50
N GLN A 117 -9.59 4.10 24.83
CA GLN A 117 -10.33 5.13 24.10
C GLN A 117 -9.86 5.22 22.65
N VAL A 118 -8.54 5.13 22.43
CA VAL A 118 -7.97 5.17 21.08
C VAL A 118 -8.37 3.94 20.28
N VAL A 119 -8.25 2.75 20.86
CA VAL A 119 -8.65 1.48 20.24
C VAL A 119 -10.14 1.50 19.91
N ASP A 120 -11.00 1.84 20.87
CA ASP A 120 -12.45 1.82 20.69
C ASP A 120 -12.89 2.75 19.56
N ASN A 121 -12.34 3.97 19.50
CA ASN A 121 -12.71 4.93 18.47
C ASN A 121 -12.25 4.47 17.07
N LEU A 122 -11.02 3.94 16.96
CA LEU A 122 -10.49 3.39 15.71
C LEU A 122 -11.24 2.14 15.26
N VAL A 123 -11.60 1.25 16.18
CA VAL A 123 -12.33 0.01 15.87
C VAL A 123 -13.75 0.36 15.44
N LYS A 124 -14.52 1.11 16.23
CA LYS A 124 -15.91 1.47 15.90
C LYS A 124 -16.03 2.19 14.55
N SER A 125 -15.06 3.04 14.21
CA SER A 125 -15.02 3.74 12.94
C SER A 125 -14.53 2.91 11.75
N GLY A 126 -13.92 1.74 12.01
CA GLY A 126 -13.26 0.91 11.01
C GLY A 126 -11.86 1.40 10.59
N LEU A 127 -11.38 2.54 11.12
CA LEU A 127 -10.03 3.05 10.84
C LEU A 127 -8.92 2.20 11.48
N TRP A 128 -9.24 1.30 12.42
CA TRP A 128 -8.31 0.28 12.92
C TRP A 128 -7.68 -0.54 11.79
N THR A 129 -8.44 -0.77 10.71
CA THR A 129 -7.98 -1.49 9.51
C THR A 129 -6.89 -0.76 8.72
N ALA A 130 -6.55 0.49 9.06
CA ALA A 130 -5.39 1.18 8.52
C ALA A 130 -4.05 0.60 8.99
N LEU A 131 -4.06 -0.03 10.18
CA LEU A 131 -2.88 -0.61 10.80
C LEU A 131 -2.60 -1.98 10.19
N ARG A 132 -1.33 -2.27 9.91
CA ARG A 132 -0.85 -3.59 9.48
C ARG A 132 0.28 -4.07 10.36
N THR A 133 0.24 -5.34 10.75
CA THR A 133 1.31 -6.00 11.51
C THR A 133 2.52 -6.33 10.62
N ARG A 134 3.71 -6.38 11.20
CA ARG A 134 4.85 -7.12 10.67
C ARG A 134 5.33 -8.01 11.83
N PRO A 135 5.42 -9.33 11.68
CA PRO A 135 5.15 -10.15 10.48
C PRO A 135 3.68 -10.19 10.00
N PHE A 136 3.48 -10.82 8.84
CA PHE A 136 2.21 -11.27 8.23
C PHE A 136 1.27 -10.23 7.63
N SER A 137 1.44 -8.93 7.90
CA SER A 137 0.64 -7.85 7.26
C SER A 137 -0.85 -8.00 7.44
N ARG A 138 -1.25 -8.48 8.63
CA ARG A 138 -2.65 -8.57 9.05
C ARG A 138 -3.10 -7.27 9.70
N VAL A 139 -4.41 -7.07 9.77
CA VAL A 139 -4.97 -6.08 10.70
C VAL A 139 -4.72 -6.60 12.13
N PRO A 140 -4.17 -5.79 13.05
CA PRO A 140 -3.86 -6.24 14.41
C PRO A 140 -5.10 -6.71 15.18
N ALA A 141 -4.90 -7.67 16.08
CA ALA A 141 -5.91 -7.98 17.09
C ALA A 141 -6.09 -6.79 18.05
N ILE A 142 -7.33 -6.51 18.46
CA ILE A 142 -7.69 -5.29 19.22
C ILE A 142 -6.99 -5.22 20.59
N ASP A 143 -6.71 -6.38 21.18
CA ASP A 143 -6.05 -6.58 22.47
C ASP A 143 -4.53 -6.71 22.35
N SER A 144 -3.99 -6.83 21.13
CA SER A 144 -2.56 -6.94 20.90
C SER A 144 -1.85 -5.59 21.00
N GLU A 145 -0.57 -5.61 21.37
CA GLU A 145 0.29 -4.44 21.46
C GLU A 145 1.57 -4.66 20.64
N PRO A 146 1.99 -3.66 19.83
CA PRO A 146 3.21 -3.79 19.06
C PRO A 146 4.44 -3.38 19.87
N ALA A 147 5.58 -3.96 19.53
CA ALA A 147 6.87 -3.52 20.04
C ALA A 147 7.25 -2.10 19.57
N ALA A 148 6.73 -1.66 18.41
CA ALA A 148 6.74 -0.29 17.93
C ALA A 148 5.70 -0.06 16.84
N LEU A 149 5.24 1.18 16.69
CA LEU A 149 4.42 1.64 15.57
C LEU A 149 5.25 2.48 14.60
N PHE A 150 5.15 2.17 13.32
CA PHE A 150 5.81 2.89 12.23
C PHE A 150 4.80 3.73 11.47
N ILE A 151 5.00 5.05 11.45
CA ILE A 151 4.26 5.97 10.61
C ILE A 151 5.12 6.26 9.38
N ASN A 152 4.63 5.84 8.21
CA ASN A 152 5.33 6.08 6.95
C ASN A 152 4.85 7.38 6.31
N ALA A 153 5.70 8.41 6.33
CA ALA A 153 5.51 9.73 5.77
C ALA A 153 6.47 10.01 4.61
N MET A 154 6.82 8.98 3.85
CA MET A 154 7.56 9.06 2.60
C MET A 154 7.09 7.98 1.62
N ASP A 155 7.33 8.19 0.34
CA ASP A 155 7.05 7.18 -0.68
C ASP A 155 8.12 7.26 -1.77
N THR A 156 8.69 6.11 -2.12
CA THR A 156 9.66 6.00 -3.21
C THR A 156 9.18 5.08 -4.33
N ASN A 157 7.92 4.63 -4.29
CA ASN A 157 7.35 3.92 -5.42
C ASN A 157 7.43 4.79 -6.69
N PRO A 158 7.69 4.18 -7.87
CA PRO A 158 7.66 4.93 -9.11
C PRO A 158 6.28 5.57 -9.30
N LEU A 159 6.30 6.86 -9.67
CA LEU A 159 5.11 7.68 -9.92
C LEU A 159 4.26 7.99 -8.67
N ALA A 160 4.75 7.76 -7.46
CA ALA A 160 4.04 8.12 -6.23
C ALA A 160 3.85 9.64 -6.07
N ALA A 161 2.86 10.02 -5.27
CA ALA A 161 2.71 11.40 -4.81
C ALA A 161 3.78 11.72 -3.75
N ASP A 162 4.28 12.95 -3.72
CA ASP A 162 5.13 13.42 -2.61
C ASP A 162 4.28 13.62 -1.35
N PRO A 163 4.50 12.85 -0.27
CA PRO A 163 3.73 12.98 0.96
C PRO A 163 3.86 14.36 1.62
N SER A 164 4.98 15.06 1.42
CA SER A 164 5.27 16.34 2.07
C SER A 164 4.20 17.39 1.75
N ALA A 165 3.80 17.50 0.48
CA ALA A 165 2.78 18.45 0.04
C ALA A 165 1.40 18.14 0.66
N ILE A 166 1.07 16.86 0.83
CA ILE A 166 -0.21 16.40 1.36
C ILE A 166 -0.26 16.57 2.88
N ILE A 167 0.83 16.21 3.58
CA ILE A 167 0.95 16.41 5.03
C ILE A 167 0.88 17.89 5.37
N ASN A 168 1.56 18.75 4.63
CA ASN A 168 1.55 20.20 4.88
C ASN A 168 0.16 20.83 4.70
N ALA A 169 -0.66 20.31 3.79
CA ALA A 169 -2.04 20.78 3.61
C ALA A 169 -2.97 20.42 4.78
N ASP A 170 -2.62 19.39 5.56
CA ASP A 170 -3.40 18.85 6.67
C ASP A 170 -2.53 18.69 7.94
N ALA A 171 -1.61 19.63 8.17
CA ALA A 171 -0.54 19.51 9.18
C ALA A 171 -1.07 19.29 10.62
N ASP A 172 -2.12 20.04 11.01
CA ASP A 172 -2.75 19.91 12.33
C ASP A 172 -3.45 18.56 12.51
N ALA A 173 -4.10 18.06 11.46
CA ALA A 173 -4.71 16.73 11.46
C ALA A 173 -3.65 15.63 11.52
N PHE A 174 -2.55 15.77 10.77
CA PHE A 174 -1.44 14.84 10.85
C PHE A 174 -0.85 14.79 12.26
N ALA A 175 -0.55 15.95 12.87
CA ALA A 175 -0.04 16.02 14.24
C ALA A 175 -1.00 15.42 15.27
N SER A 176 -2.30 15.70 15.14
CA SER A 176 -3.36 15.11 15.97
C SER A 176 -3.40 13.58 15.84
N GLY A 177 -3.28 13.07 14.60
CA GLY A 177 -3.23 11.64 14.32
C GLY A 177 -2.02 10.96 14.96
N VAL A 178 -0.82 11.55 14.80
CA VAL A 178 0.42 11.04 15.42
C VAL A 178 0.27 10.99 16.94
N ASN A 179 -0.25 12.07 17.55
CA ASN A 179 -0.44 12.14 19.01
C ASN A 179 -1.45 11.11 19.54
N ALA A 180 -2.54 10.85 18.81
CA ALA A 180 -3.50 9.81 19.19
C ALA A 180 -2.89 8.40 19.04
N LEU A 181 -2.20 8.14 17.92
CA LEU A 181 -1.55 6.86 17.64
C LEU A 181 -0.39 6.55 18.58
N SER A 182 0.24 7.57 19.17
CA SER A 182 1.31 7.38 20.15
C SER A 182 0.86 6.62 21.40
N ARG A 183 -0.44 6.49 21.64
CA ARG A 183 -1.02 5.72 22.74
C ARG A 183 -1.10 4.21 22.46
N LEU A 184 -0.91 3.78 21.21
CA LEU A 184 -1.03 2.37 20.85
C LEU A 184 0.24 1.56 21.11
N ALA A 185 1.40 2.22 21.24
CA ALA A 185 2.70 1.60 21.36
C ALA A 185 3.63 2.36 22.31
N GLY A 186 4.52 1.66 23.01
CA GLY A 186 5.54 2.30 23.85
C GLY A 186 6.57 3.13 23.06
N GLN A 187 6.76 2.83 21.76
CA GLN A 187 7.67 3.53 20.86
C GLN A 187 7.00 3.75 19.50
N VAL A 188 7.11 4.96 18.96
CA VAL A 188 6.64 5.30 17.61
C VAL A 188 7.78 5.88 16.78
N TYR A 189 7.92 5.38 15.55
CA TYR A 189 8.86 5.93 14.57
C TYR A 189 8.07 6.66 13.47
N LEU A 190 8.36 7.95 13.30
CA LEU A 190 7.85 8.77 12.20
C LEU A 190 8.91 8.82 11.10
N CYS A 191 8.75 8.00 10.06
CA CYS A 191 9.73 7.84 8.99
C CYS A 191 9.43 8.82 7.85
N HIS A 192 10.38 9.69 7.51
CA HIS A 192 10.18 10.73 6.52
C HIS A 192 11.39 10.95 5.61
N ALA A 193 11.16 11.61 4.48
CA ALA A 193 12.22 11.99 3.54
C ALA A 193 13.06 13.16 4.10
N PRO A 194 14.27 13.42 3.57
CA PRO A 194 15.06 14.57 3.97
C PRO A 194 14.32 15.86 3.62
N ASP A 195 14.57 16.92 4.40
CA ASP A 195 14.00 18.25 4.19
C ASP A 195 12.47 18.35 4.30
N THR A 196 11.77 17.25 4.65
CA THR A 196 10.33 17.30 4.96
C THR A 196 10.10 18.07 6.26
N GLN A 197 9.31 19.14 6.19
CA GLN A 197 8.86 19.88 7.36
C GLN A 197 7.77 19.09 8.07
N MET A 198 8.12 18.49 9.21
CA MET A 198 7.16 17.77 10.05
C MET A 198 6.49 18.74 11.03
N PRO A 199 5.16 18.63 11.26
CA PRO A 199 4.50 19.43 12.27
C PRO A 199 4.98 19.04 13.67
N GLN A 200 4.80 19.95 14.63
CA GLN A 200 5.20 19.70 16.01
C GLN A 200 4.35 18.58 16.62
N ILE A 201 5.02 17.54 17.12
CA ILE A 201 4.40 16.41 17.80
C ILE A 201 4.59 16.56 19.32
N SER A 202 3.51 16.39 20.08
CA SER A 202 3.50 16.58 21.54
C SER A 202 3.89 15.31 22.30
N ALA A 203 3.66 14.15 21.70
CA ALA A 203 3.97 12.86 22.31
C ALA A 203 5.48 12.61 22.39
N SER A 204 5.99 12.36 23.60
CA SER A 204 7.42 12.18 23.87
C SER A 204 8.01 10.84 23.39
N ASN A 205 7.16 9.85 23.10
CA ASN A 205 7.56 8.53 22.60
C ASN A 205 7.61 8.45 21.06
N VAL A 206 7.47 9.59 20.37
CA VAL A 206 7.56 9.68 18.91
C VAL A 206 8.96 10.14 18.52
N GLN A 207 9.64 9.32 17.73
CA GLN A 207 10.96 9.59 17.19
C GLN A 207 10.88 9.79 15.68
N ALA A 208 11.27 10.97 15.19
CA ALA A 208 11.37 11.24 13.76
C ALA A 208 12.65 10.63 13.20
N GLU A 209 12.52 9.83 12.14
CA GLU A 209 13.62 9.14 11.48
C GLU A 209 13.66 9.47 9.99
N THR A 210 14.80 9.99 9.55
CA THR A 210 14.98 10.42 8.17
C THR A 210 15.61 9.32 7.33
N PHE A 211 14.96 8.95 6.22
CA PHE A 211 15.49 8.00 5.23
C PHE A 211 15.73 8.69 3.88
N SER A 212 16.67 8.16 3.10
CA SER A 212 16.97 8.66 1.75
C SER A 212 17.52 7.55 0.87
N GLY A 213 17.47 7.74 -0.45
CA GLY A 213 17.99 6.80 -1.42
C GLY A 213 16.95 6.37 -2.44
N PRO A 214 17.30 5.44 -3.34
CA PRO A 214 16.37 4.92 -4.34
C PRO A 214 15.29 4.05 -3.68
N HIS A 215 14.25 3.69 -4.43
CA HIS A 215 13.34 2.62 -4.01
C HIS A 215 14.10 1.32 -3.69
N PRO A 216 13.89 0.68 -2.52
CA PRO A 216 12.72 0.75 -1.63
C PRO A 216 12.88 1.63 -0.37
N ALA A 217 13.61 2.75 -0.43
CA ALA A 217 13.87 3.57 0.76
C ALA A 217 12.63 4.11 1.51
N GLY A 218 11.46 4.18 0.87
CA GLY A 218 10.21 4.65 1.47
C GLY A 218 9.23 3.54 1.81
N LEU A 219 9.64 2.27 1.83
CA LEU A 219 8.79 1.17 2.27
C LEU A 219 8.86 1.01 3.78
N SER A 220 7.71 0.70 4.39
CA SER A 220 7.62 0.39 5.82
C SER A 220 8.52 -0.79 6.20
N GLY A 221 8.67 -1.81 5.35
CA GLY A 221 9.55 -2.95 5.63
C GLY A 221 11.02 -2.56 5.70
N THR A 222 11.46 -1.62 4.85
CA THR A 222 12.81 -1.05 4.96
C THR A 222 12.98 -0.29 6.27
N HIS A 223 12.02 0.55 6.66
CA HIS A 223 12.09 1.27 7.93
C HIS A 223 12.12 0.34 9.14
N ILE A 224 11.26 -0.68 9.15
CA ILE A 224 11.17 -1.71 10.19
C ILE A 224 12.53 -2.38 10.34
N HIS A 225 13.13 -2.85 9.26
CA HIS A 225 14.41 -3.55 9.29
C HIS A 225 15.53 -2.74 9.96
N PHE A 226 15.67 -1.45 9.61
CA PHE A 226 16.77 -0.61 10.12
C PHE A 226 16.55 -0.10 11.55
N LEU A 227 15.31 0.04 12.01
CA LEU A 227 15.00 0.65 13.31
C LEU A 227 14.58 -0.37 14.36
N LYS A 228 13.68 -1.29 14.00
CA LYS A 228 13.17 -2.31 14.92
C LYS A 228 12.61 -3.51 14.16
N ALA A 229 13.52 -4.30 13.60
CA ALA A 229 13.24 -5.52 12.85
C ALA A 229 12.21 -6.41 13.54
N ALA A 230 11.20 -6.84 12.78
CA ALA A 230 10.19 -7.78 13.22
C ALA A 230 10.75 -9.21 13.32
N SER A 231 10.11 -10.06 14.10
CA SER A 231 10.50 -11.48 14.22
C SER A 231 9.31 -12.30 14.71
N GLU A 232 9.50 -13.60 14.88
CA GLU A 232 8.50 -14.48 15.52
C GLU A 232 8.03 -13.95 16.88
N THR A 233 8.96 -13.39 17.66
CA THR A 233 8.71 -12.90 19.03
C THR A 233 8.50 -11.39 19.09
N ARG A 234 8.59 -10.69 17.95
CA ARG A 234 8.47 -9.23 17.90
C ARG A 234 7.57 -8.81 16.75
N THR A 235 6.34 -8.48 17.11
CA THR A 235 5.40 -7.83 16.19
C THR A 235 5.53 -6.31 16.28
N VAL A 236 5.58 -5.65 15.13
CA VAL A 236 5.49 -4.19 14.98
C VAL A 236 4.29 -3.85 14.12
N TRP A 237 3.80 -2.62 14.20
CA TRP A 237 2.69 -2.15 13.34
C TRP A 237 3.16 -1.05 12.39
N SER A 238 2.45 -0.86 11.28
CA SER A 238 2.68 0.24 10.36
C SER A 238 1.38 0.89 9.89
N ILE A 239 1.45 2.18 9.56
CA ILE A 239 0.36 3.00 9.02
C ILE A 239 0.93 4.08 8.09
N ASN A 240 0.22 4.44 7.02
CA ASN A 240 0.64 5.50 6.10
C ASN A 240 0.16 6.89 6.55
N TYR A 241 0.80 7.93 6.04
CA TYR A 241 0.55 9.32 6.41
C TYR A 241 -0.89 9.82 6.17
N GLN A 242 -1.58 9.39 5.11
CA GLN A 242 -2.97 9.82 4.86
C GLN A 242 -3.94 9.17 5.84
N ASP A 243 -3.68 7.92 6.23
CA ASP A 243 -4.43 7.29 7.30
C ASP A 243 -4.17 7.96 8.65
N VAL A 244 -2.94 8.43 8.92
CA VAL A 244 -2.67 9.25 10.11
C VAL A 244 -3.47 10.56 10.09
N ILE A 245 -3.57 11.24 8.94
CA ILE A 245 -4.44 12.41 8.78
C ILE A 245 -5.90 12.04 9.07
N ALA A 246 -6.40 10.93 8.53
CA ALA A 246 -7.76 10.46 8.76
C ALA A 246 -8.02 10.16 10.25
N VAL A 247 -7.05 9.57 10.96
CA VAL A 247 -7.12 9.38 12.42
C VAL A 247 -7.21 10.72 13.14
N GLY A 248 -6.36 11.70 12.80
CA GLY A 248 -6.44 13.02 13.41
C GLY A 248 -7.79 13.71 13.21
N LYS A 249 -8.35 13.63 12.00
CA LYS A 249 -9.69 14.16 11.68
C LYS A 249 -10.78 13.41 12.46
N LEU A 250 -10.71 12.08 12.56
CA LEU A 250 -11.66 11.30 13.36
C LEU A 250 -11.67 11.79 14.81
N PHE A 251 -10.52 11.89 15.46
CA PHE A 251 -10.43 12.21 16.88
C PHE A 251 -10.81 13.66 17.20
N THR A 252 -10.60 14.58 16.26
CA THR A 252 -10.89 16.01 16.48
C THR A 252 -12.30 16.42 16.05
N THR A 253 -12.89 15.71 15.08
CA THR A 253 -14.21 16.08 14.51
C THR A 253 -15.31 15.07 14.80
N GLY A 254 -14.97 13.84 15.17
CA GLY A 254 -15.93 12.75 15.41
C GLY A 254 -16.52 12.21 14.12
N LYS A 255 -15.91 12.53 12.97
CA LYS A 255 -16.38 12.13 11.64
C LYS A 255 -15.36 11.24 10.95
N LEU A 256 -15.86 10.20 10.28
CA LEU A 256 -15.04 9.38 9.41
C LEU A 256 -14.75 10.12 8.11
N VAL A 257 -13.49 10.53 7.93
CA VAL A 257 -12.99 11.16 6.71
C VAL A 257 -12.34 10.11 5.82
N GLN A 258 -12.84 10.01 4.60
CA GLN A 258 -12.42 9.00 3.62
C GLN A 258 -11.66 9.61 2.44
N ASP A 259 -11.43 10.92 2.46
CA ASP A 259 -10.71 11.64 1.41
C ASP A 259 -9.30 11.09 1.22
N ARG A 260 -8.89 10.96 -0.03
CA ARG A 260 -7.54 10.57 -0.44
C ARG A 260 -7.02 11.53 -1.48
N VAL A 261 -5.74 11.86 -1.42
CA VAL A 261 -5.02 12.50 -2.52
C VAL A 261 -4.09 11.45 -3.11
N ILE A 262 -4.40 10.95 -4.29
CA ILE A 262 -3.60 9.90 -4.92
C ILE A 262 -2.89 10.44 -6.17
N SER A 263 -1.78 9.80 -6.53
CA SER A 263 -1.21 9.98 -7.87
C SER A 263 -2.02 9.20 -8.91
N LEU A 264 -2.51 9.87 -9.95
CA LEU A 264 -3.03 9.21 -11.16
C LEU A 264 -2.00 9.40 -12.27
N ALA A 265 -1.26 8.33 -12.57
CA ALA A 265 -0.04 8.43 -13.34
C ALA A 265 0.22 7.22 -14.24
N GLY A 266 1.26 7.33 -15.05
CA GLY A 266 1.75 6.28 -15.93
C GLY A 266 1.71 6.66 -17.41
N PRO A 267 2.44 5.92 -18.27
CA PRO A 267 2.60 6.28 -19.67
C PRO A 267 1.30 6.33 -20.47
N ALA A 268 0.25 5.64 -20.01
CA ALA A 268 -1.05 5.58 -20.66
C ALA A 268 -2.05 6.67 -20.20
N VAL A 269 -1.66 7.58 -19.30
CA VAL A 269 -2.50 8.70 -18.85
C VAL A 269 -2.23 9.94 -19.73
N ASN A 270 -3.29 10.65 -20.15
CA ASN A 270 -3.15 11.87 -20.98
C ASN A 270 -2.50 13.03 -20.20
N ASN A 271 -3.00 13.28 -18.98
CA ASN A 271 -2.54 14.35 -18.10
C ASN A 271 -2.30 13.80 -16.68
N PRO A 272 -1.13 13.17 -16.43
CA PRO A 272 -0.77 12.67 -15.11
C PRO A 272 -0.82 13.78 -14.04
N THR A 273 -1.50 13.54 -12.93
CA THR A 273 -1.71 14.56 -11.89
C THR A 273 -2.04 13.93 -10.54
N LEU A 274 -1.94 14.71 -9.46
CA LEU A 274 -2.54 14.33 -8.19
C LEU A 274 -4.05 14.55 -8.26
N VAL A 275 -4.83 13.61 -7.73
CA VAL A 275 -6.30 13.68 -7.71
C VAL A 275 -6.85 13.49 -6.30
N ARG A 276 -7.79 14.34 -5.91
CA ARG A 276 -8.61 14.16 -4.70
C ARG A 276 -9.76 13.21 -5.01
N THR A 277 -9.86 12.13 -4.24
CA THR A 277 -10.88 11.08 -4.35
C THR A 277 -11.19 10.54 -2.96
N GLN A 278 -11.73 9.33 -2.84
CA GLN A 278 -11.96 8.67 -1.56
C GLN A 278 -11.53 7.20 -1.55
N VAL A 279 -11.38 6.64 -0.36
CA VAL A 279 -11.13 5.21 -0.14
C VAL A 279 -12.19 4.37 -0.88
N GLY A 280 -11.73 3.35 -1.60
CA GLY A 280 -12.63 2.45 -2.31
C GLY A 280 -13.33 3.06 -3.52
N ALA A 281 -12.92 4.24 -4.02
CA ALA A 281 -13.54 4.82 -5.22
C ALA A 281 -13.44 3.87 -6.43
N ASN A 282 -14.50 3.78 -7.25
CA ASN A 282 -14.47 3.02 -8.50
C ASN A 282 -13.44 3.63 -9.48
N LEU A 283 -12.47 2.82 -9.89
CA LEU A 283 -11.37 3.30 -10.72
C LEU A 283 -11.79 3.50 -12.17
N GLY A 284 -12.72 2.70 -12.69
CA GLY A 284 -13.27 2.87 -14.03
C GLY A 284 -13.97 4.21 -14.22
N GLU A 285 -14.75 4.65 -13.21
CA GLU A 285 -15.37 5.97 -13.19
C GLU A 285 -14.33 7.09 -13.10
N MET A 286 -13.36 6.93 -12.20
CA MET A 286 -12.34 7.95 -11.93
C MET A 286 -11.47 8.27 -13.16
N ILE A 287 -11.18 7.27 -14.00
CA ILE A 287 -10.29 7.39 -15.16
C ILE A 287 -11.03 7.65 -16.48
N ASN A 288 -12.36 7.68 -16.48
CA ASN A 288 -13.14 7.85 -17.70
C ASN A 288 -12.72 9.13 -18.45
N GLY A 289 -12.37 8.99 -19.74
CA GLY A 289 -11.86 10.07 -20.58
C GLY A 289 -10.44 10.57 -20.28
N LYS A 290 -9.71 9.95 -19.33
CA LYS A 290 -8.36 10.40 -18.93
C LYS A 290 -7.21 9.59 -19.57
N LEU A 291 -7.51 8.50 -20.24
CA LEU A 291 -6.51 7.58 -20.80
C LEU A 291 -6.22 7.86 -22.28
N LYS A 292 -5.01 7.50 -22.71
CA LYS A 292 -4.64 7.44 -24.13
C LYS A 292 -5.44 6.34 -24.82
N ALA A 293 -5.61 6.47 -26.14
CA ALA A 293 -6.27 5.44 -26.95
C ALA A 293 -5.50 4.11 -26.89
N GLY A 294 -6.24 2.99 -26.98
CA GLY A 294 -5.69 1.64 -26.92
C GLY A 294 -6.18 0.86 -25.70
N GLU A 295 -5.72 -0.39 -25.59
CA GLU A 295 -6.00 -1.23 -24.42
C GLU A 295 -5.02 -0.88 -23.30
N ASN A 296 -5.56 -0.55 -22.12
CA ASN A 296 -4.79 -0.08 -20.98
C ASN A 296 -5.09 -0.92 -19.74
N ARG A 297 -4.05 -1.27 -18.99
CA ARG A 297 -4.16 -1.87 -17.67
C ARG A 297 -4.15 -0.80 -16.60
N VAL A 298 -5.22 -0.78 -15.82
CA VAL A 298 -5.36 0.08 -14.63
C VAL A 298 -4.91 -0.72 -13.42
N ILE A 299 -4.06 -0.12 -12.59
CA ILE A 299 -3.46 -0.75 -11.41
C ILE A 299 -3.79 0.12 -10.21
N SER A 300 -4.47 -0.45 -9.21
CA SER A 300 -4.54 0.12 -7.88
C SER A 300 -3.19 -0.11 -7.19
N GLY A 301 -2.51 0.96 -6.80
CA GLY A 301 -1.14 0.91 -6.29
C GLY A 301 -0.08 1.13 -7.36
N SER A 302 1.16 0.81 -7.01
CA SER A 302 2.34 1.09 -7.85
C SER A 302 2.53 0.08 -8.98
N VAL A 303 3.35 0.45 -9.96
CA VAL A 303 3.77 -0.46 -11.04
C VAL A 303 4.53 -1.68 -10.54
N LEU A 304 5.12 -1.61 -9.34
CA LEU A 304 5.97 -2.68 -8.79
C LEU A 304 5.17 -3.71 -7.98
N GLY A 305 4.13 -3.27 -7.26
CA GLY A 305 3.41 -4.12 -6.30
C GLY A 305 1.90 -3.90 -6.24
N GLY A 306 1.30 -3.23 -7.23
CA GLY A 306 -0.13 -2.95 -7.27
C GLY A 306 -0.98 -4.09 -7.85
N ARG A 307 -2.30 -3.97 -7.66
CA ARG A 307 -3.30 -4.93 -8.14
C ARG A 307 -4.00 -4.41 -9.38
N ALA A 308 -4.14 -5.26 -10.40
CA ALA A 308 -4.96 -4.93 -11.55
C ALA A 308 -6.41 -4.63 -11.12
N ALA A 309 -6.92 -3.48 -11.54
CA ALA A 309 -8.27 -3.03 -11.25
C ALA A 309 -9.24 -3.67 -12.27
N VAL A 310 -9.73 -4.86 -11.94
CA VAL A 310 -10.67 -5.63 -12.76
C VAL A 310 -11.88 -5.99 -11.92
N ALA A 311 -13.07 -5.86 -12.50
CA ALA A 311 -14.31 -6.24 -11.85
C ALA A 311 -14.26 -7.71 -11.36
N PRO A 312 -14.80 -8.03 -10.18
CA PRO A 312 -15.56 -7.14 -9.29
C PRO A 312 -14.71 -6.35 -8.27
N ALA A 313 -13.39 -6.21 -8.46
CA ALA A 313 -12.46 -5.54 -7.56
C ALA A 313 -11.80 -4.30 -8.20
N ASP A 314 -12.48 -3.62 -9.11
CA ASP A 314 -12.03 -2.42 -9.84
C ASP A 314 -12.13 -1.12 -9.02
N PHE A 315 -11.83 -1.20 -7.72
CA PHE A 315 -11.86 -0.09 -6.77
C PHE A 315 -10.45 0.22 -6.26
N LEU A 316 -10.26 1.44 -5.75
CA LEU A 316 -9.04 1.85 -5.06
C LEU A 316 -8.85 0.99 -3.80
N GLY A 317 -7.72 0.30 -3.70
CA GLY A 317 -7.37 -0.54 -2.55
C GLY A 317 -7.21 0.26 -1.27
N ARG A 318 -7.45 -0.38 -0.13
CA ARG A 318 -7.44 0.25 1.20
C ARG A 318 -6.13 0.96 1.53
N TYR A 319 -5.00 0.40 1.10
CA TYR A 319 -3.65 0.90 1.42
C TYR A 319 -2.98 1.62 0.25
N ASP A 320 -3.66 1.71 -0.90
CA ASP A 320 -3.07 2.27 -2.11
C ASP A 320 -3.21 3.80 -2.13
N LEU A 321 -2.10 4.49 -2.34
CA LEU A 321 -2.03 5.96 -2.46
C LEU A 321 -1.65 6.43 -3.88
N GLN A 322 -1.71 5.53 -4.86
CA GLN A 322 -1.54 5.84 -6.27
C GLN A 322 -2.34 4.88 -7.15
N VAL A 323 -2.64 5.31 -8.36
CA VAL A 323 -3.20 4.50 -9.44
C VAL A 323 -2.32 4.65 -10.66
N THR A 324 -1.81 3.53 -11.14
CA THR A 324 -0.88 3.48 -12.27
C THR A 324 -1.57 2.90 -13.49
N VAL A 325 -1.40 3.54 -14.66
CA VAL A 325 -1.99 3.07 -15.92
C VAL A 325 -0.90 2.81 -16.95
N LEU A 326 -0.86 1.57 -17.44
CA LEU A 326 0.07 1.11 -18.47
C LEU A 326 -0.70 0.71 -19.72
N ALA A 327 -0.07 0.80 -20.89
CA ALA A 327 -0.58 0.14 -22.08
C ALA A 327 -0.47 -1.39 -21.92
N GLU A 328 -1.47 -2.13 -22.39
CA GLU A 328 -1.35 -3.58 -22.54
C GLU A 328 -0.33 -3.91 -23.65
N GLY A 329 0.59 -4.81 -23.36
CA GLY A 329 1.66 -5.21 -24.27
C GLY A 329 1.52 -6.66 -24.71
N TYR A 330 0.93 -6.89 -25.88
CA TYR A 330 0.82 -8.23 -26.51
C TYR A 330 1.89 -8.51 -27.56
N ASP A 331 2.69 -7.49 -27.91
CA ASP A 331 3.58 -7.55 -29.06
C ASP A 331 4.71 -8.57 -28.88
N ARG A 332 4.88 -9.41 -29.90
CA ARG A 332 6.07 -10.24 -30.09
C ARG A 332 6.89 -9.67 -31.23
N PRO A 333 7.88 -8.80 -30.95
CA PRO A 333 8.66 -8.17 -32.01
C PRO A 333 9.40 -9.23 -32.84
N PHE A 334 9.22 -9.16 -34.16
CA PHE A 334 9.93 -10.01 -35.12
C PHE A 334 11.43 -9.87 -34.93
N MET A 335 12.15 -10.99 -34.77
CA MET A 335 13.58 -11.01 -34.43
C MET A 335 13.97 -10.15 -33.21
N GLY A 336 13.11 -10.08 -32.17
CA GLY A 336 13.36 -9.25 -30.97
C GLY A 336 14.66 -9.53 -30.20
N TRP A 337 15.32 -10.66 -30.45
CA TRP A 337 16.65 -11.01 -29.90
C TRP A 337 17.81 -10.28 -30.61
N LEU A 338 17.60 -9.80 -31.85
CA LEU A 338 18.53 -8.96 -32.62
C LEU A 338 18.33 -7.46 -32.36
N SER A 339 17.30 -7.07 -31.60
CA SER A 339 17.01 -5.66 -31.35
C SER A 339 18.12 -5.02 -30.50
N PRO A 340 18.74 -3.91 -30.96
CA PRO A 340 19.74 -3.17 -30.18
C PRO A 340 19.14 -2.49 -28.94
N GLY A 341 17.79 -2.45 -28.82
CA GLY A 341 17.08 -2.04 -27.62
C GLY A 341 17.18 -0.55 -27.28
N ALA A 342 17.20 0.34 -28.28
CA ALA A 342 17.28 1.79 -28.04
C ALA A 342 16.16 2.33 -27.14
N ASP A 343 14.97 1.71 -27.18
CA ASP A 343 13.79 2.05 -26.37
C ASP A 343 13.49 1.03 -25.26
N ARG A 344 14.48 0.19 -24.89
CA ARG A 344 14.32 -0.79 -23.82
C ARG A 344 15.19 -0.45 -22.64
N PHE A 345 14.61 -0.55 -21.44
CA PHE A 345 15.38 -0.42 -20.21
C PHE A 345 15.99 -1.76 -19.80
N SER A 346 17.22 -1.74 -19.27
CA SER A 346 17.87 -2.91 -18.68
C SER A 346 18.68 -2.53 -17.46
N VAL A 347 18.43 -3.23 -16.36
CA VAL A 347 19.20 -3.09 -15.11
C VAL A 347 20.66 -3.52 -15.28
N MET A 348 20.93 -4.51 -16.14
CA MET A 348 22.30 -4.94 -16.46
C MET A 348 22.98 -4.05 -17.50
N GLY A 349 22.24 -3.12 -18.11
CA GLY A 349 22.78 -2.18 -19.08
C GLY A 349 23.23 -2.83 -20.39
N ILE A 350 22.52 -3.87 -20.85
CA ILE A 350 22.81 -4.61 -22.09
C ILE A 350 22.24 -3.95 -23.36
N TYR A 351 21.40 -2.91 -23.22
CA TYR A 351 20.76 -2.23 -24.34
C TYR A 351 21.44 -0.89 -24.67
N LEU A 352 21.31 -0.45 -25.93
CA LEU A 352 21.89 0.81 -26.42
C LEU A 352 21.37 2.04 -25.66
N SER A 353 20.16 1.94 -25.09
CA SER A 353 19.53 2.96 -24.25
C SER A 353 20.40 3.42 -23.07
N LYS A 354 21.35 2.58 -22.61
CA LYS A 354 22.33 2.94 -21.58
C LYS A 354 23.18 4.15 -21.94
N LEU A 355 23.40 4.40 -23.24
CA LEU A 355 24.16 5.57 -23.71
C LEU A 355 23.36 6.88 -23.65
N MET A 356 22.08 6.83 -23.28
CA MET A 356 21.18 7.99 -23.16
C MET A 356 20.78 8.19 -21.68
N PRO A 357 21.66 8.76 -20.84
CA PRO A 357 21.35 8.98 -19.43
C PRO A 357 20.13 9.90 -19.27
N GLY A 358 19.24 9.56 -18.33
CA GLY A 358 18.00 10.32 -18.07
C GLY A 358 16.82 9.99 -19.00
N LYS A 359 17.00 9.10 -19.99
CA LYS A 359 15.89 8.61 -20.81
C LYS A 359 14.85 7.91 -19.93
N LYS A 360 13.60 8.36 -20.05
CA LYS A 360 12.43 7.68 -19.49
C LYS A 360 11.81 6.75 -20.53
N PHE A 361 11.06 5.76 -20.07
CA PHE A 361 10.48 4.72 -20.91
C PHE A 361 8.98 4.59 -20.66
N ALA A 362 8.23 4.46 -21.75
CA ALA A 362 6.83 4.05 -21.74
C ALA A 362 6.73 2.53 -21.52
N PHE A 363 6.86 2.10 -20.26
CA PHE A 363 6.68 0.69 -19.90
C PHE A 363 5.25 0.23 -20.23
N ASN A 364 5.13 -1.05 -20.60
CA ASN A 364 3.87 -1.75 -20.85
C ASN A 364 3.84 -3.05 -20.04
N THR A 365 2.78 -3.83 -20.16
CA THR A 365 2.59 -5.08 -19.39
C THR A 365 3.37 -6.29 -19.93
N ASN A 366 4.19 -6.12 -20.98
CA ASN A 366 4.90 -7.22 -21.61
C ASN A 366 6.04 -7.74 -20.73
N THR A 367 6.07 -9.05 -20.49
CA THR A 367 7.11 -9.71 -19.68
C THR A 367 8.50 -9.69 -20.31
N ASN A 368 8.58 -9.46 -21.63
CA ASN A 368 9.81 -9.47 -22.43
C ASN A 368 10.64 -10.75 -22.21
N GLY A 369 9.97 -11.89 -22.04
CA GLY A 369 10.58 -13.20 -21.81
C GLY A 369 9.59 -14.23 -21.26
N SER A 370 10.04 -15.48 -21.18
CA SER A 370 9.26 -16.60 -20.66
C SER A 370 9.77 -17.05 -19.27
N PRO A 371 8.92 -17.72 -18.47
CA PRO A 371 9.35 -18.37 -17.23
C PRO A 371 10.52 -19.31 -17.46
N ARG A 372 11.49 -19.28 -16.54
CA ARG A 372 12.67 -20.16 -16.54
C ARG A 372 13.23 -20.29 -15.14
N ALA A 373 14.11 -21.27 -14.94
CA ALA A 373 14.78 -21.47 -13.65
C ALA A 373 15.48 -20.19 -13.16
N MET A 374 15.50 -20.00 -11.84
CA MET A 374 16.19 -18.88 -11.21
C MET A 374 17.70 -19.01 -11.44
N VAL A 375 18.28 -18.01 -12.10
CA VAL A 375 19.74 -17.93 -12.31
C VAL A 375 20.30 -16.81 -11.41
N PRO A 376 21.15 -17.14 -10.43
CA PRO A 376 21.70 -16.16 -9.50
C PRO A 376 22.86 -15.38 -10.17
N VAL A 377 22.51 -14.33 -10.90
CA VAL A 377 23.47 -13.47 -11.62
C VAL A 377 23.88 -12.20 -10.84
N GLY A 378 23.60 -12.16 -9.53
CA GLY A 378 23.97 -11.02 -8.66
C GLY A 378 23.05 -9.79 -8.75
N ASN A 379 21.88 -9.91 -9.40
CA ASN A 379 20.96 -8.78 -9.58
C ASN A 379 20.20 -8.43 -8.29
N TYR A 380 19.84 -9.44 -7.50
CA TYR A 380 19.03 -9.26 -6.30
C TYR A 380 19.80 -8.50 -5.21
N GLU A 381 21.09 -8.77 -5.07
CA GLU A 381 21.99 -8.10 -4.13
C GLU A 381 22.18 -6.61 -4.42
N LYS A 382 21.96 -6.19 -5.67
CA LYS A 382 22.04 -4.77 -6.06
C LYS A 382 20.79 -3.98 -5.66
N ILE A 383 19.65 -4.64 -5.56
CA ILE A 383 18.35 -4.00 -5.30
C ILE A 383 17.83 -4.23 -3.88
N MET A 384 18.38 -5.19 -3.13
CA MET A 384 17.98 -5.49 -1.76
C MET A 384 18.85 -4.71 -0.77
N PRO A 385 18.31 -3.69 -0.07
CA PRO A 385 19.09 -2.92 0.89
C PRO A 385 19.10 -3.51 2.30
N LEU A 386 18.22 -4.47 2.60
CA LEU A 386 18.15 -5.15 3.89
C LEU A 386 19.36 -6.08 4.06
N ASP A 387 19.75 -6.33 5.30
CA ASP A 387 20.80 -7.29 5.68
C ASP A 387 20.28 -8.72 5.61
N ILE A 388 19.94 -9.12 4.38
CA ILE A 388 19.40 -10.43 4.01
C ILE A 388 20.26 -10.98 2.88
N LEU A 389 20.34 -12.30 2.76
CA LEU A 389 20.91 -12.98 1.61
C LEU A 389 19.81 -13.22 0.56
N PRO A 390 19.53 -12.27 -0.35
CA PRO A 390 18.31 -12.33 -1.17
C PRO A 390 18.30 -13.54 -2.10
N THR A 391 19.41 -13.89 -2.73
CA THR A 391 19.45 -15.07 -3.61
C THR A 391 19.07 -16.35 -2.85
N GLN A 392 19.58 -16.54 -1.63
CA GLN A 392 19.30 -17.70 -0.80
C GLN A 392 17.85 -17.69 -0.35
N LEU A 393 17.36 -16.53 0.13
CA LEU A 393 15.98 -16.38 0.59
C LEU A 393 15.00 -16.70 -0.55
N LEU A 394 15.18 -16.08 -1.72
CA LEU A 394 14.32 -16.27 -2.88
C LEU A 394 14.31 -17.72 -3.35
N ARG A 395 15.44 -18.43 -3.26
CA ARG A 395 15.50 -19.88 -3.55
C ARG A 395 14.69 -20.69 -2.54
N SER A 396 14.85 -20.42 -1.24
CA SER A 396 14.08 -21.09 -0.19
C SER A 396 12.58 -20.86 -0.35
N LEU A 397 12.17 -19.63 -0.68
CA LEU A 397 10.78 -19.29 -0.96
C LEU A 397 10.22 -20.04 -2.17
N ILE A 398 10.98 -20.17 -3.26
CA ILE A 398 10.55 -20.93 -4.47
C ILE A 398 10.29 -22.41 -4.14
N VAL A 399 11.15 -23.03 -3.33
CA VAL A 399 11.03 -24.47 -3.01
C VAL A 399 10.16 -24.76 -1.79
N GLY A 400 9.70 -23.73 -1.07
CA GLY A 400 8.89 -23.88 0.14
C GLY A 400 9.67 -24.34 1.37
N ASP A 401 10.99 -24.07 1.44
CA ASP A 401 11.81 -24.34 2.62
C ASP A 401 11.58 -23.25 3.67
N MET A 402 10.56 -23.45 4.50
CA MET A 402 10.11 -22.49 5.50
C MET A 402 11.14 -22.24 6.59
N ASP A 403 11.78 -23.29 7.10
CA ASP A 403 12.79 -23.18 8.16
C ASP A 403 13.96 -22.28 7.73
N THR A 404 14.44 -22.47 6.49
CA THR A 404 15.50 -21.64 5.94
C THR A 404 14.99 -20.24 5.61
N ALA A 405 13.78 -20.09 5.06
CA ALA A 405 13.21 -18.78 4.74
C ALA A 405 13.05 -17.91 6.00
N ILE A 406 12.57 -18.48 7.11
CA ILE A 406 12.46 -17.81 8.42
C ILE A 406 13.84 -17.33 8.89
N LYS A 407 14.85 -18.21 8.88
CA LYS A 407 16.23 -17.87 9.29
C LYS A 407 16.86 -16.79 8.41
N LEU A 408 16.41 -16.67 7.16
CA LEU A 408 16.85 -15.65 6.21
C LEU A 408 16.01 -14.36 6.27
N GLY A 409 15.09 -14.23 7.23
CA GLY A 409 14.37 -12.98 7.50
C GLY A 409 13.02 -12.84 6.79
N ALA A 410 12.42 -13.93 6.29
CA ALA A 410 11.12 -13.87 5.58
C ALA A 410 10.02 -13.16 6.38
N LEU A 411 10.03 -13.27 7.71
CA LEU A 411 9.02 -12.70 8.60
C LEU A 411 9.03 -11.16 8.66
N GLU A 412 10.14 -10.53 8.32
CA GLU A 412 10.24 -9.06 8.28
C GLU A 412 9.64 -8.47 7.01
N LEU A 413 9.42 -9.31 6.00
CA LEU A 413 9.08 -8.90 4.65
C LEU A 413 7.59 -9.00 4.37
N ASP A 414 7.16 -8.22 3.40
CA ASP A 414 5.87 -8.28 2.74
C ASP A 414 6.03 -8.28 1.22
N GLU A 415 4.95 -8.44 0.46
CA GLU A 415 5.05 -8.54 -1.00
C GLU A 415 5.74 -7.34 -1.65
N GLU A 416 5.52 -6.14 -1.11
CA GLU A 416 6.15 -4.89 -1.57
C GLU A 416 7.68 -4.91 -1.41
N ASP A 417 8.21 -5.56 -0.37
CA ASP A 417 9.64 -5.60 -0.09
C ASP A 417 10.40 -6.47 -1.12
N LEU A 418 9.71 -7.43 -1.75
CA LEU A 418 10.24 -8.27 -2.82
C LEU A 418 9.86 -7.80 -4.23
N ALA A 419 9.12 -6.70 -4.36
CA ALA A 419 8.64 -6.22 -5.66
C ALA A 419 9.79 -5.89 -6.64
N LEU A 420 10.87 -5.25 -6.15
CA LEU A 420 12.07 -5.04 -6.97
C LEU A 420 12.81 -6.33 -7.31
N CYS A 421 12.81 -7.33 -6.43
CA CYS A 421 13.37 -8.66 -6.73
C CYS A 421 12.62 -9.29 -7.91
N THR A 422 11.29 -9.18 -7.91
CA THR A 422 10.42 -9.65 -9.02
C THR A 422 10.78 -8.92 -10.31
N TYR A 423 10.85 -7.59 -10.26
CA TYR A 423 11.15 -6.77 -11.43
C TYR A 423 12.49 -7.13 -12.10
N VAL A 424 13.55 -7.34 -11.31
CA VAL A 424 14.88 -7.67 -11.86
C VAL A 424 15.07 -9.16 -12.15
N CYS A 425 14.09 -10.02 -11.80
CA CYS A 425 14.19 -11.47 -11.92
C CYS A 425 14.31 -11.89 -13.39
N PRO A 426 15.45 -12.50 -13.80
CA PRO A 426 15.56 -13.06 -15.14
C PRO A 426 14.59 -14.22 -15.35
N GLY A 427 14.25 -14.94 -14.27
CA GLY A 427 13.42 -16.15 -14.26
C GLY A 427 11.92 -15.89 -14.41
N LYS A 428 11.46 -14.64 -14.29
CA LYS A 428 10.05 -14.24 -14.30
C LYS A 428 9.23 -14.91 -13.18
N TYR A 429 9.85 -15.06 -12.01
CA TYR A 429 9.15 -15.44 -10.78
C TYR A 429 8.47 -14.21 -10.17
N GLU A 430 7.26 -14.43 -9.65
CA GLU A 430 6.48 -13.44 -8.91
C GLU A 430 6.74 -13.63 -7.41
N TYR A 431 7.78 -12.99 -6.86
CA TYR A 431 8.24 -13.26 -5.50
C TYR A 431 7.30 -12.77 -4.40
N GLY A 432 6.51 -11.72 -4.65
CA GLY A 432 5.50 -11.25 -3.69
C GLY A 432 4.47 -12.34 -3.37
N PRO A 433 3.71 -12.85 -4.36
CA PRO A 433 2.78 -13.97 -4.14
C PRO A 433 3.45 -15.21 -3.53
N ILE A 434 4.67 -15.57 -3.97
CA ILE A 434 5.40 -16.70 -3.40
C ILE A 434 5.69 -16.47 -1.90
N LEU A 435 6.13 -15.26 -1.51
CA LEU A 435 6.33 -14.92 -0.12
C LEU A 435 5.02 -15.01 0.68
N ARG A 436 3.91 -14.50 0.14
CA ARG A 436 2.60 -14.58 0.79
C ARG A 436 2.18 -16.02 1.07
N ASP A 437 2.37 -16.91 0.10
CA ASP A 437 2.05 -18.33 0.26
C ASP A 437 2.91 -18.97 1.36
N ASN A 438 4.21 -18.67 1.39
CA ASN A 438 5.11 -19.12 2.45
C ASN A 438 4.70 -18.57 3.82
N LEU A 439 4.48 -17.25 3.96
CA LEU A 439 4.04 -16.62 5.21
C LEU A 439 2.72 -17.20 5.72
N THR A 440 1.77 -17.44 4.81
CA THR A 440 0.47 -18.05 5.14
C THR A 440 0.62 -19.50 5.62
N THR A 441 1.64 -20.21 5.15
CA THR A 441 1.90 -21.60 5.54
C THR A 441 2.65 -21.64 6.86
N ILE A 442 3.68 -20.80 7.03
CA ILE A 442 4.40 -20.61 8.29
C ILE A 442 3.43 -20.31 9.43
N GLU A 443 2.49 -19.39 9.23
CA GLU A 443 1.50 -19.02 10.27
C GLU A 443 0.48 -20.14 10.58
N LYS A 444 0.28 -21.10 9.68
CA LYS A 444 -0.63 -22.23 9.92
C LYS A 444 0.05 -23.39 10.62
N GLU A 445 1.35 -23.56 10.38
CA GLU A 445 2.14 -24.71 10.85
C GLU A 445 2.96 -24.40 12.11
N GLY A 446 3.33 -23.14 12.32
CA GLY A 446 3.89 -22.62 13.57
C GLY A 446 2.80 -22.14 14.52
#